data_AF-A0AA39RQ19-F1
#
_entry.id   AF-A0AA39RQ19-F1
#
_cell.length_a   1.000
_cell.length_b   1.000
_cell.length_c   1.000
_cell.angle_alpha   90.00
_cell.angle_beta   90.00
_cell.angle_gamma   90.00
#
_symmetry.space_group_name_H-M   'P 1'
#
loop_
_entity.id
_entity.type
_entity.pdbx_description
1 polymer ?
#
loop_
_entity_poly.entity_id
_entity_poly.type
_entity_poly.pdbx_seq_one_letter_code
_entity_poly.pdbx_strand_id
1 'polypeptide(L)' 'MLGGRQITIESDSRVAVAWVNEGDFGNLAMVEVIYEVRSKLRVFKNLSVCFVPRNGNVLADGLAKRGVTMEGENVVSSVF' A
#
# COMPACT_ATOMS: atom_id res chain seq x y z
N MET A 1 -23.07 11.12 6.86
CA MET A 1 -22.91 9.92 6.00
C MET A 1 -22.00 10.30 4.84
N LEU A 2 -20.85 9.63 4.65
CA LEU A 2 -19.93 9.86 3.52
C LEU A 2 -20.52 9.26 2.22
N GLY A 3 -21.74 9.68 1.88
CA GLY A 3 -22.43 9.24 0.67
C GLY A 3 -21.71 9.75 -0.58
N GLY A 4 -21.22 8.83 -1.40
CA GLY A 4 -20.94 9.08 -2.83
C GLY A 4 -19.51 9.45 -3.24
N ARG A 5 -18.55 9.66 -2.32
CA ARG A 5 -17.17 9.94 -2.73
C ARG A 5 -16.49 8.68 -3.26
N GLN A 6 -16.12 8.70 -4.54
CA GLN A 6 -15.21 7.74 -5.15
C GLN A 6 -13.84 7.89 -4.50
N ILE A 7 -13.28 6.79 -4.00
CA ILE A 7 -11.90 6.72 -3.53
C ILE A 7 -11.12 5.95 -4.58
N THR A 8 -9.98 6.51 -4.98
CA THR A 8 -9.01 5.86 -5.86
C THR A 8 -7.71 5.72 -5.09
N ILE A 9 -7.20 4.49 -4.97
CA ILE A 9 -5.87 4.20 -4.43
C ILE A 9 -4.96 3.89 -5.61
N GLU A 10 -3.89 4.66 -5.73
CA GLU A 10 -2.89 4.50 -6.78
C GLU A 10 -1.65 3.83 -6.19
N SER A 11 -1.10 2.84 -6.91
CA SER A 11 0.14 2.17 -6.54
C SER A 11 1.00 1.90 -7.75
N ASP A 12 2.32 2.01 -7.60
CA ASP A 12 3.30 1.63 -8.61
C ASP A 12 3.75 0.17 -8.51
N SER A 13 3.13 -0.62 -7.61
CA SER A 13 3.34 -2.06 -7.53
C SER A 13 2.19 -2.81 -8.22
N ARG A 14 2.45 -3.32 -9.43
CA ARG A 14 1.49 -4.19 -10.15
C ARG A 14 1.08 -5.40 -9.33
N VAL A 15 2.02 -5.96 -8.59
CA VAL A 15 1.81 -7.12 -7.73
C VAL A 15 0.86 -6.79 -6.59
N ALA A 16 1.05 -5.65 -5.91
CA ALA A 16 0.15 -5.23 -4.84
C ALA A 16 -1.26 -4.91 -5.35
N VAL A 17 -1.37 -4.27 -6.52
CA VAL A 17 -2.68 -4.00 -7.17
C VAL A 17 -3.38 -5.32 -7.50
N ALA A 18 -2.67 -6.29 -8.07
CA ALA A 18 -3.20 -7.63 -8.34
C ALA A 18 -3.65 -8.31 -7.03
N TRP A 19 -2.83 -8.31 -5.98
CA TRP A 19 -3.22 -8.88 -4.69
C TRP A 19 -4.45 -8.23 -4.08
N VAL A 20 -4.70 -6.94 -4.30
CA VAL A 20 -5.90 -6.31 -3.74
C VAL A 20 -7.14 -6.59 -4.59
N ASN A 21 -7.00 -6.56 -5.92
CA ASN A 21 -8.12 -6.66 -6.85
C ASN A 21 -8.50 -8.09 -7.24
N GLU A 22 -7.52 -8.99 -7.27
CA GLU A 22 -7.68 -10.38 -7.71
C GLU A 22 -7.85 -11.31 -6.51
N GLY A 23 -8.33 -12.54 -6.74
CA GLY A 23 -8.52 -13.52 -5.67
C GLY A 23 -7.22 -14.13 -5.15
N ASP A 24 -6.16 -14.11 -5.96
CA ASP A 24 -4.89 -14.76 -5.67
C ASP A 24 -4.03 -13.96 -4.69
N PHE A 25 -3.36 -14.66 -3.78
CA PHE A 25 -2.43 -14.09 -2.82
C PHE A 25 -1.00 -14.05 -3.36
N GLY A 26 -0.64 -14.90 -4.35
CA GLY A 26 0.67 -14.98 -5.00
C GLY A 26 1.87 -15.34 -4.10
N ASN A 27 1.80 -15.10 -2.79
CA ASN A 27 2.82 -15.39 -1.80
C ASN A 27 2.17 -15.69 -0.44
N LEU A 28 2.40 -16.89 0.08
CA LEU A 28 1.85 -17.36 1.36
C LEU A 28 2.25 -16.47 2.54
N ALA A 29 3.46 -15.90 2.52
CA ALA A 29 3.95 -15.02 3.59
C ALA A 29 3.17 -13.69 3.67
N MET A 30 2.47 -13.31 2.60
CA MET A 30 1.72 -12.05 2.52
C MET A 30 0.22 -12.23 2.73
N VAL A 31 -0.27 -13.46 2.91
CA VAL A 31 -1.71 -13.78 3.00
C VAL A 31 -2.41 -12.96 4.06
N GLU A 32 -1.84 -12.87 5.26
CA GLU A 32 -2.42 -12.14 6.39
C GLU A 32 -2.58 -10.64 6.06
N VAL A 33 -1.50 -10.02 5.58
CA VAL A 33 -1.50 -8.59 5.20
C VAL A 33 -2.48 -8.32 4.06
N ILE A 34 -2.48 -9.17 3.02
CA ILE A 34 -3.41 -9.03 1.88
C ILE A 34 -4.86 -9.14 2.36
N TYR A 35 -5.16 -10.11 3.22
CA TYR A 35 -6.50 -10.30 3.76
C TYR A 35 -6.95 -9.10 4.61
N GLU A 36 -6.06 -8.60 5.48
CA GLU A 36 -6.32 -7.44 6.31
C GLU A 36 -6.61 -6.20 5.46
N VAL A 37 -5.79 -5.94 4.43
CA VAL A 37 -6.01 -4.83 3.48
C VAL A 37 -7.36 -4.98 2.80
N ARG A 38 -7.65 -6.14 2.19
CA ARG A 38 -8.94 -6.40 1.52
C ARG A 38 -10.11 -6.18 2.47
N SER A 39 -10.01 -6.63 3.73
CA SER A 39 -11.06 -6.45 4.75
C SER A 39 -11.31 -4.97 5.06
N LYS A 40 -10.24 -4.19 5.28
CA LYS A 40 -10.34 -2.74 5.52
C LYS A 40 -10.94 -2.01 4.33
N LEU A 41 -10.61 -2.42 3.11
CA LEU A 41 -11.09 -1.76 1.90
C LEU A 41 -12.58 -2.01 1.62
N ARG A 42 -13.15 -3.13 2.07
CA ARG A 42 -14.58 -3.47 1.90
C ARG A 42 -15.54 -2.49 2.58
N VAL A 43 -15.07 -1.67 3.52
CA VAL A 43 -15.92 -0.66 4.17
C VAL A 43 -16.29 0.50 3.23
N PHE A 44 -15.55 0.66 2.13
CA PHE A 44 -15.77 1.72 1.15
C PHE A 44 -16.66 1.20 0.01
N LYS A 45 -17.81 1.84 -0.20
CA LYS A 45 -18.76 1.45 -1.26
C LYS A 45 -18.24 1.73 -2.67
N ASN A 46 -17.48 2.80 -2.86
CA ASN A 46 -16.99 3.27 -4.16
C ASN A 46 -15.47 3.40 -4.12
N LEU A 47 -14.77 2.27 -4.21
CA LEU A 47 -13.31 2.20 -4.16
C LEU A 47 -12.76 1.55 -5.43
N SER A 48 -11.71 2.13 -5.99
CA SER A 48 -10.87 1.50 -7.02
C SER A 48 -9.40 1.51 -6.57
N VAL A 49 -8.68 0.44 -6.89
CA VAL A 49 -7.23 0.37 -6.70
C VAL A 49 -6.60 0.15 -8.07
N CYS A 50 -5.74 1.06 -8.51
CA CYS A 50 -5.18 1.04 -9.86
C CYS A 50 -3.66 1.18 -9.86
N PHE A 51 -3.06 0.62 -10.91
CA PHE A 51 -1.64 0.77 -11.16
C PHE A 51 -1.36 2.13 -11.81
N VAL A 52 -0.35 2.83 -11.29
CA VAL A 52 0.25 4.01 -11.92
C VAL A 52 1.75 3.77 -12.09
N PRO A 53 2.41 4.28 -13.14
CA PRO A 53 3.87 4.15 -13.23
C PRO A 53 4.56 4.91 -12.09
N ARG A 54 5.75 4.46 -11.67
CA ARG A 54 6.50 5.02 -10.52
C ARG A 54 6.74 6.53 -10.59
N ASN A 55 6.91 7.08 -11.79
CA ASN A 55 7.04 8.52 -11.99
C ASN A 55 5.76 9.32 -11.68
N GLY A 56 4.61 8.66 -11.59
CA GLY A 56 3.35 9.23 -11.09
C GLY A 56 3.18 9.09 -9.57
N ASN A 57 3.99 8.27 -8.90
CA ASN A 57 3.88 7.98 -7.47
C ASN A 57 5.06 8.56 -6.65
N VAL A 58 5.70 9.63 -7.14
CA VAL A 58 6.96 10.17 -6.57
C VAL A 58 6.82 10.61 -5.12
N LEU A 59 5.69 11.19 -4.74
CA LEU A 59 5.46 11.65 -3.37
C LEU A 59 5.42 10.47 -2.39
N ALA A 60 4.71 9.40 -2.72
CA ALA A 60 4.64 8.20 -1.88
C ALA A 60 5.98 7.46 -1.85
N ASP A 61 6.67 7.34 -3.00
CA ASP A 61 8.02 6.75 -3.06
C ASP A 61 9.04 7.53 -2.22
N GLY A 62 8.99 8.87 -2.28
CA GLY A 62 9.83 9.73 -1.44
C GLY A 62 9.53 9.59 0.04
N LEU A 63 8.25 9.50 0.42
CA LEU A 63 7.84 9.25 1.81
C LEU A 63 8.29 7.87 2.30
N ALA A 64 8.11 6.82 1.50
CA ALA A 64 8.52 5.46 1.83
C ALA A 64 10.04 5.38 2.06
N LYS A 65 10.85 5.99 1.17
CA LYS A 65 12.32 6.05 1.31
C LYS A 65 12.75 6.80 2.58
N ARG A 66 12.04 7.89 2.94
CA ARG A 66 12.29 8.60 4.19
C ARG A 66 11.99 7.75 5.42
N GLY A 67 10.92 6.96 5.38
CA GLY A 67 10.61 6.01 6.47
C GLY A 67 11.74 5.00 6.69
N VAL A 68 12.26 4.41 5.61
CA VAL A 68 13.37 3.43 5.68
C VAL A 68 14.65 4.05 6.23
N THR A 69 14.95 5.30 5.87
CA THR A 69 16.16 5.99 6.36
C THR A 69 16.09 6.33 7.85
N MET A 70 14.90 6.67 8.37
CA MET A 70 14.68 6.92 9.81
C MET A 70 14.77 5.65 10.67
N GLU A 71 14.40 4.49 10.14
CA GLU A 71 14.63 3.22 10.83
C GLU A 71 16.13 2.88 10.89
N GLY A 72 16.90 3.25 9.85
CA GLY A 72 18.35 3.10 9.83
C GLY A 72 19.08 3.98 10.85
N GLU A 73 18.65 5.23 11.04
CA GLU A 73 19.29 6.17 11.99
C GLU A 73 19.07 5.77 13.47
N ASN A 74 17.90 5.24 13.83
CA ASN A 74 17.63 4.76 15.19
C ASN A 74 18.47 3.52 15.57
N VAL A 75 18.92 2.74 14.59
CA VAL A 75 19.87 1.63 14.83
C VAL A 75 21.27 2.15 15.12
N VAL A 76 21.67 3.31 14.59
CA VAL A 76 23.00 3.89 14.85
C VAL A 76 23.05 4.62 16.19
N SER A 77 21.95 5.26 16.63
CA SER A 77 21.89 5.96 17.92
C SER A 77 21.74 5.05 19.15
N SER A 78 21.48 3.75 18.96
CA SER A 78 21.35 2.75 20.04
C SER A 78 22.60 1.88 20.22
N VAL A 79 23.68 2.19 19.50
CA VAL A 79 24.97 1.46 19.54
C VAL A 79 26.06 2.23 20.31
N PHE A 80 25.71 3.30 21.02
CA PHE A 80 26.62 4.00 21.95
C PHE A 80 26.00 4.19 23.33
#